data_AF-A0A3N2Q5A6-F1
#
_entry.id   AF-A0A3N2Q5A6-F1
#
_cell.length_a   1.000
_cell.length_b   1.000
_cell.length_c   1.000
_cell.angle_alpha   90.00
_cell.angle_beta   90.00
_cell.angle_gamma   90.00
#
_symmetry.space_group_name_H-M   'P 1'
#
loop_
_entity.id
_entity.type
_entity.pdbx_description
1 polymer ?
#
loop_
_entity_poly.entity_id
_entity_poly.type
_entity_poly.pdbx_seq_one_letter_code
_entity_poly.pdbx_strand_id
1 'polypeptide(L)'
;MPSTVVPVLGPDVAPIDGLEDLIVHLDKLVADPETKMDPRLFDSVELQLAESNIPPLLPCLLPKLTEVLKTTPHDPAVPVALTIKLLGPVSFPQTLALADEDSLIAALSSPAPSAKALAMTILHKAAASPSDVAHLAAMPTLLSHFLHTWLATPQVEIGEKGSRVLGDLLDTDATSEPLHRPSAGAGPITIDGVTWVNGTSNRSNNNNATEARHLRPRGTGALWNRLFHDPTLYTHLYALPRGKDTLPGAPGHLSAHQTTLAQGRILRILPRLAALDFRAVTQPPQPTLPSPPAEVEVDTSIGLLQFAALRMVDKEDVLMHRNLVHFFDGLLSLLRLRADMDGPEKDLIVRTASAILAEATADDPALRDALRSLPERTVPEEADGLRAFVELVLS
;
A
#
# COMPACT_ATOMS: atom_id res chain seq x y z
N MET A 1 37.21 13.18 25.55
CA MET A 1 36.35 13.58 24.42
C MET A 1 36.66 12.64 23.28
N PRO A 2 35.79 11.66 22.94
CA PRO A 2 35.96 10.96 21.68
C PRO A 2 35.81 11.99 20.56
N SER A 3 36.78 12.05 19.64
CA SER A 3 36.73 12.95 18.49
C SER A 3 35.52 12.60 17.63
N THR A 4 34.59 13.54 17.46
CA THR A 4 33.47 13.41 16.53
C THR A 4 34.03 13.25 15.12
N VAL A 5 33.88 12.08 14.52
CA VAL A 5 34.36 11.82 13.15
C VAL A 5 33.34 12.40 12.18
N VAL A 6 33.61 13.61 11.68
CA VAL A 6 32.84 14.22 10.59
C VAL A 6 33.22 13.52 9.28
N PRO A 7 32.25 12.98 8.50
CA PRO A 7 32.54 12.35 7.23
C PRO A 7 33.19 13.35 6.26
N VAL A 8 34.31 12.97 5.65
CA VAL A 8 34.94 13.77 4.60
C VAL A 8 34.14 13.58 3.31
N LEU A 9 33.44 14.62 2.88
CA LEU A 9 32.77 14.66 1.58
C LEU A 9 33.82 14.77 0.46
N GLY A 10 33.55 14.14 -0.69
CA GLY A 10 34.45 14.21 -1.84
C GLY A 10 34.64 15.65 -2.35
N PRO A 11 35.72 15.94 -3.10
CA PRO A 11 36.08 17.30 -3.51
C PRO A 11 35.01 18.01 -4.37
N ASP A 12 34.11 17.24 -5.01
CA ASP A 12 33.02 17.75 -5.85
C ASP A 12 31.68 17.90 -5.11
N VAL A 13 31.65 17.62 -3.80
CA VAL A 13 30.43 17.68 -2.98
C VAL A 13 30.51 18.89 -2.06
N ALA A 14 29.51 19.77 -2.14
CA ALA A 14 29.43 20.94 -1.28
C ALA A 14 29.42 20.54 0.22
N PRO A 15 30.14 21.26 1.09
CA PRO A 15 30.09 21.02 2.53
C PRO A 15 28.67 21.22 3.05
N ILE A 16 28.31 20.48 4.10
CA ILE A 16 26.98 20.55 4.71
C ILE A 16 27.07 21.40 5.98
N ASP A 17 26.46 22.58 5.94
CA ASP A 17 26.43 23.50 7.07
C ASP A 17 25.62 22.90 8.23
N GLY A 18 26.20 22.92 9.43
CA GLY A 18 25.57 22.40 10.66
C GLY A 18 25.64 20.89 10.85
N LEU A 19 26.34 20.14 9.98
CA LEU A 19 26.48 18.69 10.11
C LEU A 19 27.17 18.25 11.40
N GLU A 20 28.25 18.95 11.80
CA GLU A 20 28.96 18.65 13.04
C GLU A 20 28.07 18.89 14.27
N ASP A 21 27.35 20.01 14.29
CA ASP A 21 26.40 20.34 15.36
C ASP A 21 25.28 19.30 15.47
N LEU A 22 24.76 18.82 14.32
CA LEU A 22 23.78 17.74 14.29
C LEU A 22 24.36 16.44 14.85
N ILE A 23 25.57 16.04 14.46
CA ILE A 23 26.20 14.81 14.96
C ILE A 23 26.38 14.90 16.48
N VAL A 24 26.88 16.03 16.98
CA VAL A 24 27.05 16.27 18.42
C VAL A 24 25.70 16.23 19.15
N HIS A 25 24.64 16.76 18.54
CA HIS A 25 23.31 16.71 19.10
C HIS A 25 22.73 15.28 19.12
N LEU A 26 22.93 14.50 18.06
CA LEU A 26 22.56 13.09 18.01
C LEU A 26 23.30 12.27 19.07
N ASP A 27 24.59 12.53 19.29
CA ASP A 27 25.36 11.87 20.36
C ASP A 27 24.81 12.17 21.75
N LYS A 28 24.35 13.40 21.98
CA LYS A 28 23.66 13.76 23.23
C LYS A 28 22.33 13.03 23.38
N LEU A 29 21.53 12.95 22.33
CA LEU A 29 20.25 12.23 22.34
C LEU A 29 20.44 10.72 22.57
N VAL A 30 21.48 10.12 22.00
CA VAL A 30 21.82 8.71 22.26
C VAL A 30 22.26 8.50 23.71
N ALA A 31 23.03 9.43 24.28
CA ALA A 31 23.49 9.33 25.66
C ALA A 31 22.38 9.63 26.70
N ASP A 32 21.46 10.53 26.36
CA ASP A 32 20.35 10.98 27.20
C ASP A 32 19.08 11.20 26.36
N PRO A 33 18.22 10.16 26.22
CA PRO A 33 17.01 10.20 25.39
C PRO A 33 15.99 11.28 25.79
N GLU A 34 16.04 11.78 27.03
CA GLU A 34 15.16 12.85 27.51
C GLU A 34 15.58 14.23 26.98
N THR A 35 16.79 14.35 26.41
CA THR A 35 17.27 15.59 25.81
C THR A 35 16.27 16.15 24.80
N LYS A 36 15.92 17.42 24.94
CA LYS A 36 15.03 18.10 23.99
C LYS A 36 15.67 18.17 22.60
N MET A 37 14.98 17.66 21.58
CA MET A 37 15.41 17.77 20.19
C MET A 37 15.39 19.23 19.70
N ASP A 38 16.42 19.66 18.96
CA ASP A 38 16.43 20.94 18.26
C ASP A 38 16.11 20.73 16.76
N PRO A 39 14.85 20.97 16.32
CA PRO A 39 14.43 20.70 14.94
C PRO A 39 15.23 21.48 13.90
N ARG A 40 15.77 22.64 14.27
CA ARG A 40 16.53 23.50 13.34
C ARG A 40 17.80 22.82 12.83
N LEU A 41 18.44 21.99 13.66
CA LEU A 41 19.63 21.23 13.26
C LEU A 41 19.29 20.15 12.23
N PHE A 42 18.16 19.48 12.40
CA PHE A 42 17.69 18.46 11.46
C PHE A 42 17.26 19.10 10.15
N ASP A 43 16.42 20.14 10.20
CA ASP A 43 15.91 20.83 8.99
C ASP A 43 17.05 21.41 8.15
N SER A 44 18.03 22.06 8.79
CA SER A 44 19.18 22.67 8.11
C SER A 44 19.99 21.65 7.33
N VAL A 45 20.30 20.50 7.96
CA VAL A 45 21.04 19.42 7.31
C VAL A 45 20.18 18.73 6.25
N GLU A 46 18.92 18.44 6.56
CA GLU A 46 18.00 17.76 5.65
C GLU A 46 17.85 18.52 4.33
N LEU A 47 17.68 19.85 4.36
CA LEU A 47 17.54 20.68 3.16
C LEU A 47 18.74 20.60 2.20
N GLN A 48 19.93 20.33 2.72
CA GLN A 48 21.18 20.23 1.96
C GLN A 48 21.46 18.82 1.42
N LEU A 49 20.69 17.80 1.85
CA LEU A 49 20.87 16.43 1.38
C LEU A 49 20.37 16.23 -0.06
N ALA A 50 21.19 15.56 -0.86
CA ALA A 50 20.93 15.14 -2.24
C ALA A 50 21.49 13.72 -2.46
N GLU A 51 21.03 13.04 -3.52
CA GLU A 51 21.45 11.66 -3.81
C GLU A 51 22.97 11.48 -3.91
N SER A 52 23.70 12.51 -4.35
CA SER A 52 25.17 12.49 -4.47
C SER A 52 25.91 12.59 -3.14
N ASN A 53 25.33 13.24 -2.13
CA ASN A 53 26.00 13.52 -0.85
C ASN A 53 25.52 12.65 0.31
N ILE A 54 24.40 11.93 0.15
CA ILE A 54 23.88 11.00 1.16
C ILE A 54 24.82 9.81 1.42
N PRO A 55 25.34 9.08 0.41
CA PRO A 55 26.12 7.86 0.64
C PRO A 55 27.27 7.96 1.67
N PRO A 56 28.13 8.99 1.65
CA PRO A 56 29.21 9.13 2.63
C PRO A 56 28.72 9.41 4.06
N LEU A 57 27.49 9.90 4.24
CA LEU A 57 26.93 10.23 5.55
C LEU A 57 26.26 9.03 6.24
N LEU A 58 25.83 8.03 5.45
CA LEU A 58 25.10 6.87 5.95
C LEU A 58 25.78 6.18 7.14
N PRO A 59 27.09 5.88 7.11
CA PRO A 59 27.74 5.15 8.21
C PRO A 59 27.79 5.95 9.52
N CYS A 60 27.70 7.28 9.46
CA CYS A 60 27.77 8.16 10.62
C CYS A 60 26.38 8.50 11.18
N LEU A 61 25.44 8.88 10.31
CA LEU A 61 24.13 9.37 10.72
C LEU A 61 23.12 8.25 10.99
N LEU A 62 23.05 7.22 10.13
CA LEU A 62 22.00 6.19 10.25
C LEU A 62 22.06 5.40 11.57
N PRO A 63 23.23 4.94 12.06
CA PRO A 63 23.28 4.22 13.33
C PRO A 63 22.78 5.08 14.51
N LYS A 64 23.18 6.36 14.56
CA LYS A 64 22.75 7.29 15.61
C LYS A 64 21.26 7.57 15.55
N LEU A 65 20.73 7.85 14.35
CA LEU A 65 19.29 8.06 14.16
C LEU A 65 18.47 6.83 14.52
N THR A 66 18.95 5.64 14.17
CA THR A 66 18.30 4.38 14.53
C THR A 66 18.19 4.22 16.04
N GLU A 67 19.28 4.53 16.77
CA GLU A 67 19.28 4.47 18.24
C GLU A 67 18.35 5.52 18.87
N VAL A 68 18.38 6.76 18.37
CA VAL A 68 17.47 7.83 18.82
C VAL A 68 16.01 7.44 18.59
N LEU A 69 15.67 6.89 17.42
CA LEU A 69 14.31 6.48 17.09
C LEU A 69 13.80 5.33 17.97
N LYS A 70 14.69 4.46 18.45
CA LYS A 70 14.36 3.35 19.35
C LYS A 70 14.15 3.77 20.80
N THR A 71 14.82 4.84 21.22
CA THR A 71 14.93 5.22 22.64
C THR A 71 14.16 6.48 23.00
N THR A 72 13.81 7.33 22.03
CA THR A 72 13.24 8.64 22.32
C THR A 72 11.81 8.54 22.89
N PRO A 73 11.52 9.25 24.00
CA PRO A 73 10.17 9.40 24.53
C PRO A 73 9.38 10.52 23.82
N HIS A 74 10.05 11.34 23.02
CA HIS A 74 9.49 12.51 22.34
C HIS A 74 8.91 12.13 20.97
N ASP A 75 8.14 13.04 20.36
CA ASP A 75 7.62 12.84 18.99
C ASP A 75 8.79 12.62 18.00
N PRO A 76 8.87 11.45 17.34
CA PRO A 76 9.97 11.12 16.46
C PRO A 76 9.85 11.78 15.07
N ALA A 77 8.88 12.65 14.82
CA ALA A 77 8.65 13.26 13.50
C ALA A 77 9.91 13.88 12.86
N VAL A 78 10.68 14.63 13.64
CA VAL A 78 11.89 15.32 13.17
C VAL A 78 12.99 14.33 12.75
N PRO A 79 13.46 13.39 13.62
CA PRO A 79 14.45 12.40 13.20
C PRO A 79 13.93 11.45 12.13
N VAL A 80 12.62 11.18 12.07
CA VAL A 80 12.00 10.37 11.00
C VAL A 80 12.16 11.02 9.62
N ALA A 81 11.92 12.32 9.48
CA ALA A 81 12.00 13.00 8.18
C ALA A 81 13.41 12.88 7.57
N LEU A 82 14.43 13.20 8.36
CA LEU A 82 15.84 13.04 7.99
C LEU A 82 16.18 11.57 7.69
N THR A 83 15.68 10.63 8.50
CA THR A 83 15.91 9.19 8.29
C THR A 83 15.32 8.70 6.98
N ILE A 84 14.09 9.11 6.65
CA ILE A 84 13.45 8.77 5.36
C ILE A 84 14.31 9.25 4.20
N LYS A 85 14.86 10.47 4.28
CA LYS A 85 15.73 11.03 3.24
C LYS A 85 17.04 10.24 3.11
N LEU A 86 17.70 9.91 4.23
CA LEU A 86 18.92 9.11 4.24
C LEU A 86 18.72 7.66 3.76
N LEU A 87 17.53 7.07 3.99
CA LEU A 87 17.20 5.73 3.52
C LEU A 87 16.88 5.67 2.01
N GLY A 88 16.80 6.81 1.32
CA GLY A 88 16.57 6.87 -0.13
C GLY A 88 17.42 5.88 -0.94
N PRO A 89 18.77 6.00 -0.90
CA PRO A 89 19.68 5.13 -1.67
C PRO A 89 19.94 3.76 -1.05
N VAL A 90 19.51 3.50 0.19
CA VAL A 90 19.75 2.22 0.88
C VAL A 90 18.86 1.13 0.27
N SER A 91 19.29 -0.13 0.20
CA SER A 91 18.42 -1.22 -0.27
C SER A 91 17.50 -1.76 0.82
N PHE A 92 16.48 -2.54 0.47
CA PHE A 92 15.60 -3.18 1.47
C PHE A 92 16.38 -4.11 2.42
N PRO A 93 17.23 -5.04 1.94
CA PRO A 93 18.03 -5.89 2.82
C PRO A 93 18.97 -5.11 3.74
N GLN A 94 19.60 -4.04 3.24
CA GLN A 94 20.45 -3.17 4.06
C GLN A 94 19.66 -2.44 5.13
N THR A 95 18.42 -2.06 4.84
CA THR A 95 17.56 -1.40 5.82
C THR A 95 17.14 -2.37 6.93
N LEU A 96 16.84 -3.63 6.60
CA LEU A 96 16.53 -4.67 7.58
C LEU A 96 17.72 -5.02 8.48
N ALA A 97 18.95 -4.88 7.99
CA ALA A 97 20.15 -5.04 8.81
C ALA A 97 20.29 -3.93 9.87
N LEU A 98 19.66 -2.77 9.67
CA LEU A 98 19.65 -1.64 10.61
C LEU A 98 18.42 -1.67 11.53
N ALA A 99 17.26 -1.98 10.98
CA ALA A 99 15.99 -2.10 11.68
C ALA A 99 15.39 -3.49 11.42
N ASP A 100 15.56 -4.37 12.41
CA ASP A 100 15.05 -5.73 12.38
C ASP A 100 13.50 -5.78 12.39
N GLU A 101 12.97 -7.00 12.21
CA GLU A 101 11.52 -7.24 12.14
C GLU A 101 10.78 -6.67 13.36
N ASP A 102 11.31 -6.90 14.56
CA ASP A 102 10.72 -6.44 15.82
C ASP A 102 10.70 -4.90 15.92
N SER A 103 11.77 -4.22 15.47
CA SER A 103 11.80 -2.75 15.42
C SER A 103 10.75 -2.19 14.47
N LEU A 104 10.53 -2.83 13.32
CA LEU A 104 9.51 -2.42 12.36
C LEU A 104 8.09 -2.67 12.88
N ILE A 105 7.86 -3.79 13.57
CA ILE A 105 6.60 -4.09 14.25
C ILE A 105 6.32 -3.04 15.33
N ALA A 106 7.31 -2.70 16.15
CA ALA A 106 7.18 -1.66 17.17
C ALA A 106 6.82 -0.29 16.55
N ALA A 107 7.46 0.06 15.42
CA ALA A 107 7.19 1.31 14.71
C ALA A 107 5.78 1.35 14.08
N LEU A 108 5.28 0.23 13.53
CA LEU A 108 3.90 0.11 13.04
C LEU A 108 2.87 0.23 14.16
N SER A 109 3.17 -0.35 15.33
CA SER A 109 2.30 -0.32 16.50
C SER A 109 2.37 0.99 17.30
N SER A 110 3.38 1.83 17.04
CA SER A 110 3.56 3.13 17.69
C SER A 110 2.33 4.04 17.52
N PRO A 111 1.97 4.86 18.52
CA PRO A 111 0.95 5.89 18.36
C PRO A 111 1.40 7.02 17.41
N ALA A 112 2.71 7.18 17.18
CA ALA A 112 3.24 8.25 16.35
C ALA A 112 3.03 7.97 14.85
N PRO A 113 2.32 8.85 14.10
CA PRO A 113 2.12 8.66 12.66
C PRO A 113 3.44 8.65 11.88
N SER A 114 4.42 9.43 12.30
CA SER A 114 5.77 9.48 11.71
C SER A 114 6.48 8.13 11.80
N ALA A 115 6.41 7.44 12.94
CA ALA A 115 6.98 6.09 13.09
C ALA A 115 6.34 5.06 12.16
N LYS A 116 4.99 5.05 12.08
CA LYS A 116 4.24 4.21 11.12
C LYS A 116 4.66 4.50 9.68
N ALA A 117 4.78 5.79 9.33
CA ALA A 117 5.19 6.22 8.00
C ALA A 117 6.62 5.79 7.66
N LEU A 118 7.56 5.85 8.62
CA LEU A 118 8.90 5.33 8.44
C LEU A 118 8.88 3.83 8.17
N ALA A 119 8.20 3.05 9.00
CA ALA A 119 8.09 1.60 8.82
C ALA A 119 7.50 1.25 7.45
N MET A 120 6.39 1.89 7.05
CA MET A 120 5.80 1.68 5.72
C MET A 120 6.74 2.12 4.58
N THR A 121 7.56 3.16 4.78
CA THR A 121 8.57 3.57 3.79
C THR A 121 9.63 2.49 3.63
N ILE A 122 10.09 1.88 4.73
CA ILE A 122 11.04 0.77 4.71
C ILE A 122 10.44 -0.44 3.98
N LEU A 123 9.21 -0.83 4.31
CA LEU A 123 8.49 -1.91 3.63
C LEU A 123 8.33 -1.65 2.13
N HIS A 124 8.05 -0.40 1.74
CA HIS A 124 7.91 -0.02 0.33
C HIS A 124 9.16 -0.29 -0.49
N LYS A 125 10.35 -0.25 0.13
CA LYS A 125 11.61 -0.51 -0.56
C LYS A 125 11.67 -1.93 -1.13
N ALA A 126 10.93 -2.88 -0.55
CA ALA A 126 10.84 -4.23 -1.10
C ALA A 126 10.19 -4.25 -2.50
N ALA A 127 9.37 -3.27 -2.87
CA ALA A 127 8.81 -3.14 -4.22
C ALA A 127 9.86 -2.77 -5.29
N ALA A 128 11.14 -2.61 -4.91
CA ALA A 128 12.22 -2.42 -5.87
C ALA A 128 12.53 -3.69 -6.68
N SER A 129 12.33 -4.89 -6.10
CA SER A 129 12.64 -6.15 -6.79
C SER A 129 11.74 -7.31 -6.33
N PRO A 130 11.40 -8.26 -7.22
CA PRO A 130 10.69 -9.49 -6.82
C PRO A 130 11.33 -10.27 -5.68
N SER A 131 12.66 -10.33 -5.63
CA SER A 131 13.40 -11.03 -4.57
C SER A 131 13.18 -10.40 -3.21
N ASP A 132 13.13 -9.06 -3.13
CA ASP A 132 12.89 -8.36 -1.88
C ASP A 132 11.44 -8.54 -1.42
N VAL A 133 10.46 -8.54 -2.35
CA VAL A 133 9.07 -8.85 -2.01
C VAL A 133 8.93 -10.28 -1.50
N ALA A 134 9.61 -11.25 -2.12
CA ALA A 134 9.62 -12.64 -1.65
C ALA A 134 10.26 -12.76 -0.25
N HIS A 135 11.31 -11.97 0.03
CA HIS A 135 11.89 -11.90 1.37
C HIS A 135 10.90 -11.33 2.40
N LEU A 136 10.20 -10.25 2.08
CA LEU A 136 9.14 -9.69 2.93
C LEU A 136 7.96 -10.66 3.12
N ALA A 137 7.59 -11.43 2.09
CA ALA A 137 6.54 -12.45 2.16
C ALA A 137 6.86 -13.60 3.14
N ALA A 138 8.13 -13.75 3.53
CA ALA A 138 8.59 -14.69 4.54
C ALA A 138 8.46 -14.16 5.98
N MET A 139 7.99 -12.93 6.18
CA MET A 139 7.83 -12.25 7.49
C MET A 139 6.34 -12.06 7.83
N PRO A 140 5.59 -13.14 8.17
CA PRO A 140 4.14 -13.07 8.34
C PRO A 140 3.69 -12.18 9.50
N THR A 141 4.47 -12.11 10.60
CA THR A 141 4.13 -11.27 11.76
C THR A 141 4.23 -9.79 11.42
N LEU A 142 5.27 -9.38 10.70
CA LEU A 142 5.42 -8.03 10.18
C LEU A 142 4.29 -7.66 9.20
N LEU A 143 3.95 -8.57 8.28
CA LEU A 143 2.83 -8.36 7.35
C LEU A 143 1.48 -8.22 8.09
N SER A 144 1.27 -9.01 9.14
CA SER A 144 0.07 -8.93 9.99
C SER A 144 -0.07 -7.53 10.61
N HIS A 145 1.00 -7.01 11.22
CA HIS A 145 1.02 -5.66 11.79
C HIS A 145 0.89 -4.56 10.72
N PHE A 146 1.45 -4.78 9.53
CA PHE A 146 1.29 -3.85 8.41
C PHE A 146 -0.17 -3.78 7.95
N LEU A 147 -0.83 -4.92 7.72
CA LEU A 147 -2.24 -4.98 7.31
C LEU A 147 -3.16 -4.38 8.36
N HIS A 148 -2.93 -4.71 9.63
CA HIS A 148 -3.64 -4.10 10.75
C HIS A 148 -3.46 -2.59 10.76
N THR A 149 -2.20 -2.11 10.72
CA THR A 149 -1.92 -0.66 10.73
C THR A 149 -2.56 0.04 9.54
N TRP A 150 -2.47 -0.54 8.34
CA TRP A 150 -3.07 0.00 7.13
C TRP A 150 -4.59 0.14 7.24
N LEU A 151 -5.29 -0.91 7.71
CA LEU A 151 -6.75 -0.93 7.74
C LEU A 151 -7.32 -0.22 8.97
N ALA A 152 -6.71 -0.36 10.15
CA ALA A 152 -7.23 0.12 11.42
C ALA A 152 -6.76 1.53 11.81
N THR A 153 -5.73 2.10 11.17
CA THR A 153 -5.24 3.45 11.51
C THR A 153 -6.33 4.52 11.30
N PRO A 154 -6.56 5.44 12.26
CA PRO A 154 -7.44 6.58 12.05
C PRO A 154 -6.79 7.68 11.19
N GLN A 155 -5.47 7.65 11.01
CA GLN A 155 -4.74 8.64 10.21
C GLN A 155 -4.93 8.37 8.72
N VAL A 156 -5.46 9.34 7.98
CA VAL A 156 -5.76 9.19 6.55
C VAL A 156 -4.48 8.98 5.75
N GLU A 157 -3.45 9.77 6.04
CA GLU A 157 -2.16 9.74 5.36
C GLU A 157 -1.43 8.39 5.51
N ILE A 158 -1.57 7.72 6.66
CA ILE A 158 -1.00 6.39 6.91
C ILE A 158 -1.79 5.34 6.14
N GLY A 159 -3.12 5.45 6.13
CA GLY A 159 -3.99 4.60 5.33
C GLY A 159 -3.67 4.66 3.83
N GLU A 160 -3.55 5.87 3.27
CA GLU A 160 -3.21 6.07 1.87
C GLU A 160 -1.80 5.56 1.54
N LYS A 161 -0.83 5.77 2.44
CA LYS A 161 0.50 5.18 2.29
C LYS A 161 0.46 3.65 2.34
N GLY A 162 -0.31 3.05 3.23
CA GLY A 162 -0.48 1.60 3.31
C GLY A 162 -1.08 1.02 2.04
N SER A 163 -2.14 1.64 1.50
CA SER A 163 -2.72 1.26 0.20
C SER A 163 -1.67 1.31 -0.91
N ARG A 164 -0.78 2.31 -0.84
CA ARG A 164 0.30 2.46 -1.79
C ARG A 164 1.34 1.36 -1.72
N VAL A 165 1.84 1.12 -0.52
CA VAL A 165 2.84 0.08 -0.28
C VAL A 165 2.30 -1.28 -0.69
N LEU A 166 1.09 -1.64 -0.25
CA LEU A 166 0.49 -2.93 -0.59
C LEU A 166 0.30 -3.09 -2.10
N GLY A 167 -0.25 -2.08 -2.78
CA GLY A 167 -0.47 -2.12 -4.22
C GLY A 167 0.84 -2.29 -5.01
N ASP A 168 1.90 -1.56 -4.64
CA ASP A 168 3.19 -1.62 -5.34
C ASP A 168 3.96 -2.93 -5.06
N LEU A 169 3.83 -3.48 -3.85
CA LEU A 169 4.38 -4.80 -3.51
C LEU A 169 3.70 -5.90 -4.32
N LEU A 170 2.37 -5.91 -4.38
CA LEU A 170 1.60 -6.91 -5.13
C LEU A 170 1.76 -6.77 -6.65
N ASP A 171 1.91 -5.55 -7.17
CA ASP A 171 2.26 -5.30 -8.58
C ASP A 171 3.64 -5.88 -8.91
N THR A 172 4.62 -5.69 -8.03
CA THR A 172 5.98 -6.23 -8.19
C THR A 172 6.02 -7.77 -8.07
N ASP A 173 5.17 -8.35 -7.23
CA ASP A 173 5.08 -9.80 -7.01
C ASP A 173 4.12 -10.51 -7.98
N ALA A 174 3.41 -9.78 -8.84
CA ALA A 174 2.47 -10.36 -9.80
C ALA A 174 3.20 -11.32 -10.77
N THR A 175 2.57 -12.48 -10.99
CA THR A 175 3.03 -13.48 -11.97
C THR A 175 2.42 -13.25 -13.36
N SER A 176 1.28 -12.57 -13.38
CA SER A 176 0.52 -12.18 -14.57
C SER A 176 1.29 -11.21 -15.46
N GLU A 177 0.97 -11.23 -16.76
CA GLU A 177 1.46 -10.20 -17.67
C GLU A 177 0.87 -8.82 -17.30
N PRO A 178 1.67 -7.74 -17.32
CA PRO A 178 1.16 -6.39 -17.11
C PRO A 178 0.03 -6.07 -18.09
N LEU A 179 -0.95 -5.27 -17.66
CA LEU A 179 -2.02 -4.80 -18.54
C LEU A 179 -1.41 -4.16 -19.81
N HIS A 180 -1.73 -4.72 -20.98
CA HIS A 180 -1.33 -4.16 -22.26
C HIS A 180 -2.21 -2.94 -22.53
N ARG A 181 -1.62 -1.76 -22.63
CA ARG A 181 -2.36 -0.56 -23.07
C ARG A 181 -2.27 -0.50 -24.59
N PRO A 182 -3.38 -0.44 -25.34
CA PRO A 182 -3.31 -0.26 -26.78
C PRO A 182 -2.70 1.11 -27.11
N SER A 183 -1.44 1.07 -27.58
CA SER A 183 -0.62 2.04 -28.33
C SER A 183 -0.59 3.53 -27.93
N ALA A 184 0.54 4.17 -28.29
CA ALA A 184 0.84 5.58 -28.09
C ALA A 184 -0.29 6.50 -28.64
N GLY A 185 -1.07 7.09 -27.74
CA GLY A 185 -2.21 7.96 -28.09
C GLY A 185 -3.35 7.87 -27.09
N ALA A 186 -3.49 6.74 -26.39
CA ALA A 186 -4.46 6.62 -25.30
C ALA A 186 -4.03 7.53 -24.13
N GLY A 187 -4.87 8.53 -23.82
CA GLY A 187 -4.76 9.33 -22.60
C GLY A 187 -4.71 8.45 -21.35
N PRO A 188 -4.32 8.99 -20.20
CA PRO A 188 -4.30 8.17 -19.00
C PRO A 188 -5.74 7.81 -18.62
N ILE A 189 -6.01 6.53 -18.30
CA ILE A 189 -7.33 6.05 -17.86
C ILE A 189 -7.88 7.05 -16.86
N THR A 190 -9.11 7.51 -17.01
CA THR A 190 -9.74 8.41 -16.03
C THR A 190 -10.93 7.71 -15.38
N ILE A 191 -10.98 7.71 -14.06
CA ILE A 191 -12.18 7.34 -13.31
C ILE A 191 -12.77 8.65 -12.81
N ASP A 192 -13.98 9.00 -13.27
CA ASP A 192 -14.66 10.25 -12.89
C ASP A 192 -13.88 11.54 -13.23
N GLY A 193 -13.21 11.57 -14.39
CA GLY A 193 -12.37 12.69 -14.80
C GLY A 193 -11.06 12.83 -14.00
N VAL A 194 -10.82 11.96 -13.03
CA VAL A 194 -9.54 11.84 -12.33
C VAL A 194 -8.71 10.82 -13.08
N THR A 195 -7.54 11.24 -13.56
CA THR A 195 -6.54 10.33 -14.07
C THR A 195 -6.29 9.22 -13.06
N TRP A 196 -6.61 7.99 -13.43
CA TRP A 196 -6.09 6.76 -12.85
C TRP A 196 -4.56 6.79 -13.01
N VAL A 197 -3.93 7.50 -12.09
CA VAL A 197 -2.70 7.05 -11.47
C VAL A 197 -3.06 5.79 -10.71
N ASN A 198 -2.12 4.85 -10.64
CA ASN A 198 -2.24 3.50 -10.09
C ASN A 198 -2.56 3.49 -8.57
N GLY A 199 -3.43 4.36 -8.05
CA GLY A 199 -3.61 4.76 -6.65
C GLY A 199 -2.38 5.40 -5.99
N THR A 200 -1.22 5.43 -6.66
CA THR A 200 0.07 5.46 -5.92
C THR A 200 1.25 6.15 -6.60
N SER A 201 1.19 6.46 -7.88
CA SER A 201 2.35 6.96 -8.59
C SER A 201 2.46 8.48 -8.50
N ASN A 202 3.09 8.98 -7.42
CA ASN A 202 3.96 10.15 -7.56
C ASN A 202 5.39 9.66 -7.88
N ARG A 203 5.50 8.77 -8.89
CA ARG A 203 6.80 8.45 -9.48
C ARG A 203 6.97 9.50 -10.56
N SER A 204 7.98 10.35 -10.39
CA SER A 204 8.38 11.44 -11.29
C SER A 204 8.03 11.13 -12.74
N ASN A 205 7.38 12.11 -13.41
CA ASN A 205 6.94 12.17 -14.81
C ASN A 205 8.01 11.73 -15.83
N ASN A 206 8.41 10.46 -15.82
CA ASN A 206 9.27 9.87 -16.83
C ASN A 206 8.43 8.96 -17.70
N ASN A 207 8.25 9.38 -18.96
CA ASN A 207 7.59 8.66 -20.04
C ASN A 207 8.18 7.25 -20.32
N ASN A 208 9.26 6.87 -19.62
CA ASN A 208 9.89 5.55 -19.68
C ASN A 208 9.26 4.50 -18.74
N ALA A 209 8.27 4.86 -17.91
CA ALA A 209 7.70 3.95 -16.91
C ALA A 209 6.97 2.73 -17.51
N THR A 210 6.38 2.88 -18.70
CA THR A 210 5.66 1.81 -19.42
C THR A 210 6.63 0.82 -20.06
N GLU A 211 7.69 1.30 -20.71
CA GLU A 211 8.76 0.43 -21.26
C GLU A 211 9.55 -0.28 -20.15
N ALA A 212 9.81 0.40 -19.04
CA ALA A 212 10.49 -0.19 -17.88
C ALA A 212 9.69 -1.28 -17.18
N ARG A 213 8.37 -1.41 -17.41
CA ARG A 213 7.53 -2.48 -16.85
C ARG A 213 7.70 -3.80 -17.59
N HIS A 214 7.84 -3.77 -18.92
CA HIS A 214 8.03 -4.98 -19.72
C HIS A 214 9.41 -5.64 -19.53
N LEU A 215 10.39 -4.86 -19.05
CA LEU A 215 11.76 -5.34 -18.82
C LEU A 215 12.01 -5.83 -17.38
N ARG A 216 11.04 -5.69 -16.47
CA ARG A 216 11.20 -6.16 -15.08
C ARG A 216 11.02 -7.68 -15.01
N PRO A 217 11.88 -8.39 -14.27
CA PRO A 217 11.62 -9.79 -13.92
C PRO A 217 10.25 -9.91 -13.25
N ARG A 218 9.51 -10.97 -13.59
CA ARG A 218 8.21 -11.25 -12.97
C ARG A 218 8.37 -11.67 -11.51
N GLY A 219 7.33 -11.41 -10.73
CA GLY A 219 7.19 -11.88 -9.36
C GLY A 219 7.05 -13.39 -9.25
N THR A 220 7.17 -13.91 -8.03
CA THR A 220 6.93 -15.34 -7.74
C THR A 220 5.50 -15.60 -7.25
N GLY A 221 4.72 -14.55 -6.97
CA GLY A 221 3.41 -14.65 -6.34
C GLY A 221 3.49 -15.01 -4.86
N ALA A 222 4.67 -14.89 -4.22
CA ALA A 222 4.87 -15.29 -2.83
C ALA A 222 4.02 -14.45 -1.86
N LEU A 223 3.94 -13.14 -2.09
CA LEU A 223 3.12 -12.24 -1.28
C LEU A 223 1.63 -12.41 -1.62
N TRP A 224 1.27 -12.62 -2.88
CA TRP A 224 -0.10 -12.95 -3.27
C TRP A 224 -0.60 -14.22 -2.55
N ASN A 225 0.19 -15.30 -2.61
CA ASN A 225 -0.13 -16.54 -1.92
C ASN A 225 -0.26 -16.32 -0.42
N ARG A 226 0.69 -15.60 0.19
CA ARG A 226 0.67 -15.28 1.62
C ARG A 226 -0.58 -14.48 2.00
N LEU A 227 -0.94 -13.44 1.26
CA LEU A 227 -2.06 -12.55 1.59
C LEU A 227 -3.43 -13.26 1.51
N PHE A 228 -3.62 -14.15 0.54
CA PHE A 228 -4.92 -14.77 0.25
C PHE A 228 -5.06 -16.23 0.73
N HIS A 229 -3.98 -16.87 1.19
CA HIS A 229 -4.01 -18.25 1.68
C HIS A 229 -3.54 -18.40 3.14
N ASP A 230 -2.85 -17.41 3.71
CA ASP A 230 -2.44 -17.45 5.12
C ASP A 230 -3.61 -17.02 6.03
N PRO A 231 -4.11 -17.90 6.92
CA PRO A 231 -5.21 -17.60 7.83
C PRO A 231 -5.02 -16.36 8.68
N THR A 232 -3.79 -16.08 9.11
CA THR A 232 -3.52 -14.91 9.92
C THR A 232 -3.73 -13.64 9.11
N LEU A 233 -3.27 -13.59 7.86
CA LEU A 233 -3.34 -12.38 7.06
C LEU A 233 -4.70 -12.14 6.41
N TYR A 234 -5.29 -13.15 5.76
CA TYR A 234 -6.58 -12.93 5.10
C TYR A 234 -7.67 -12.61 6.13
N THR A 235 -7.58 -13.11 7.37
CA THR A 235 -8.54 -12.79 8.43
C THR A 235 -8.63 -11.28 8.67
N HIS A 236 -7.51 -10.54 8.62
CA HIS A 236 -7.52 -9.08 8.77
C HIS A 236 -8.34 -8.39 7.67
N LEU A 237 -8.25 -8.89 6.42
CA LEU A 237 -8.93 -8.30 5.27
C LEU A 237 -10.46 -8.42 5.35
N TYR A 238 -10.98 -9.40 6.09
CA TYR A 238 -12.42 -9.59 6.25
C TYR A 238 -12.93 -9.12 7.61
N ALA A 239 -12.12 -9.21 8.67
CA ALA A 239 -12.53 -8.89 10.04
C ALA A 239 -12.50 -7.38 10.32
N LEU A 240 -11.43 -6.68 9.93
CA LEU A 240 -11.28 -5.25 10.22
C LEU A 240 -12.35 -4.36 9.55
N PRO A 241 -12.76 -4.59 8.28
CA PRO A 241 -13.87 -3.84 7.67
C PRO A 241 -15.24 -4.16 8.28
N ARG A 242 -15.36 -5.22 9.11
CA ARG A 242 -16.53 -5.51 9.94
C ARG A 242 -16.39 -4.94 11.35
N GLY A 243 -15.34 -4.17 11.60
CA GLY A 243 -15.04 -3.58 12.90
C GLY A 243 -14.52 -4.57 13.94
N LYS A 244 -14.13 -5.79 13.55
CA LYS A 244 -13.52 -6.76 14.47
C LYS A 244 -12.00 -6.59 14.45
N ASP A 245 -11.44 -6.16 15.57
CA ASP A 245 -9.98 -6.06 15.71
C ASP A 245 -9.41 -7.42 16.13
N THR A 246 -8.51 -7.95 15.30
CA THR A 246 -7.99 -9.32 15.42
C THR A 246 -6.54 -9.37 15.89
N LEU A 247 -5.91 -8.21 16.09
CA LEU A 247 -4.53 -8.15 16.56
C LEU A 247 -4.48 -8.52 18.06
N PRO A 248 -3.55 -9.37 18.51
CA PRO A 248 -3.40 -9.70 19.92
C PRO A 248 -3.20 -8.46 20.79
N GLY A 249 -3.98 -8.33 21.87
CA GLY A 249 -3.91 -7.19 22.80
C GLY A 249 -4.68 -5.94 22.36
N ALA A 250 -5.29 -5.94 21.18
CA ALA A 250 -6.17 -4.88 20.73
C ALA A 250 -7.53 -4.92 21.47
N PRO A 251 -8.34 -3.84 21.46
CA PRO A 251 -9.65 -3.78 22.14
C PRO A 251 -10.71 -4.74 21.59
N GLY A 252 -10.38 -5.58 20.59
CA GLY A 252 -11.27 -6.54 19.94
C GLY A 252 -12.26 -5.92 18.94
N HIS A 253 -12.39 -4.60 18.93
CA HIS A 253 -13.28 -3.87 18.03
C HIS A 253 -12.68 -2.52 17.59
N LEU A 254 -12.97 -2.13 16.35
CA LEU A 254 -12.66 -0.80 15.82
C LEU A 254 -13.80 0.18 16.12
N SER A 255 -13.47 1.48 16.21
CA SER A 255 -14.51 2.51 16.20
C SER A 255 -15.27 2.52 14.87
N ALA A 256 -16.52 3.01 14.86
CA ALA A 256 -17.31 3.13 13.64
C ALA A 256 -16.57 3.89 12.53
N HIS A 257 -15.87 4.97 12.89
CA HIS A 257 -15.05 5.74 11.95
C HIS A 257 -13.90 4.91 11.35
N GLN A 258 -13.16 4.16 12.16
CA GLN A 258 -12.09 3.28 11.68
C GLN A 258 -12.63 2.16 10.79
N THR A 259 -13.79 1.59 11.11
CA THR A 259 -14.46 0.59 10.28
C THR A 259 -14.80 1.15 8.90
N THR A 260 -15.41 2.34 8.83
CA THR A 260 -15.70 3.03 7.56
C THR A 260 -14.42 3.31 6.77
N LEU A 261 -13.33 3.73 7.44
CA LEU A 261 -12.03 3.92 6.80
C LEU A 261 -11.46 2.61 6.24
N ALA A 262 -11.53 1.51 7.00
CA ALA A 262 -11.08 0.19 6.57
C ALA A 262 -11.85 -0.28 5.33
N GLN A 263 -13.18 -0.16 5.34
CA GLN A 263 -14.04 -0.46 4.19
C GLN A 263 -13.65 0.37 2.97
N GLY A 264 -13.51 1.69 3.13
CA GLY A 264 -13.09 2.59 2.06
C GLY A 264 -11.72 2.26 1.46
N ARG A 265 -10.76 1.86 2.29
CA ARG A 265 -9.41 1.45 1.85
C ARG A 265 -9.44 0.18 1.01
N ILE A 266 -10.23 -0.82 1.41
CA ILE A 266 -10.42 -2.05 0.64
C ILE A 266 -11.09 -1.75 -0.71
N LEU A 267 -12.17 -0.97 -0.72
CA LEU A 267 -12.86 -0.57 -1.94
C LEU A 267 -11.93 0.17 -2.92
N ARG A 268 -11.00 1.00 -2.42
CA ARG A 268 -10.06 1.74 -3.29
C ARG A 268 -8.98 0.86 -3.91
N ILE A 269 -8.44 -0.12 -3.17
CA ILE A 269 -7.34 -0.94 -3.68
C ILE A 269 -7.81 -2.11 -4.55
N LEU A 270 -8.99 -2.67 -4.26
CA LEU A 270 -9.48 -3.89 -4.91
C LEU A 270 -9.55 -3.83 -6.44
N PRO A 271 -10.01 -2.74 -7.10
CA PRO A 271 -9.98 -2.64 -8.55
C PRO A 271 -8.59 -2.87 -9.14
N ARG A 272 -7.55 -2.29 -8.51
CA ARG A 272 -6.15 -2.49 -8.91
C ARG A 272 -5.73 -3.94 -8.71
N LEU A 273 -6.07 -4.55 -7.58
CA LEU A 273 -5.71 -5.95 -7.30
C LEU A 273 -6.39 -6.92 -8.26
N ALA A 274 -7.68 -6.70 -8.56
CA ALA A 274 -8.45 -7.49 -9.51
C ALA A 274 -7.87 -7.42 -10.93
N ALA A 275 -7.26 -6.28 -11.30
CA ALA A 275 -6.59 -6.11 -12.58
C ALA A 275 -5.22 -6.81 -12.65
N LEU A 276 -4.55 -7.02 -11.51
CA LEU A 276 -3.25 -7.69 -11.42
C LEU A 276 -3.42 -9.22 -11.36
N ASP A 277 -4.32 -9.70 -10.49
CA ASP A 277 -4.66 -11.10 -10.35
C ASP A 277 -6.14 -11.25 -9.97
N PHE A 278 -6.98 -11.35 -11.01
CA PHE A 278 -8.42 -11.48 -10.83
C PHE A 278 -8.80 -12.75 -10.06
N ARG A 279 -8.03 -13.82 -10.23
CA ARG A 279 -8.31 -15.11 -9.61
C ARG A 279 -8.03 -15.07 -8.11
N ALA A 280 -6.91 -14.49 -7.70
CA ALA A 280 -6.54 -14.39 -6.28
C ALA A 280 -7.60 -13.64 -5.46
N VAL A 281 -8.19 -12.56 -6.00
CA VAL A 281 -9.20 -11.77 -5.28
C VAL A 281 -10.62 -12.34 -5.35
N THR A 282 -10.91 -13.25 -6.28
CA THR A 282 -12.27 -13.84 -6.46
C THR A 282 -12.42 -15.23 -5.89
N GLN A 283 -11.32 -15.94 -5.66
CA GLN A 283 -11.38 -17.26 -5.02
C GLN A 283 -11.51 -17.10 -3.51
N PRO A 284 -12.34 -17.92 -2.85
CA PRO A 284 -12.35 -17.99 -1.40
C PRO A 284 -10.96 -18.43 -0.92
N PRO A 285 -10.51 -17.96 0.27
CA PRO A 285 -9.28 -18.45 0.87
C PRO A 285 -9.31 -19.98 0.97
N GLN A 286 -8.26 -20.64 0.47
CA GLN A 286 -8.16 -22.09 0.61
C GLN A 286 -7.53 -22.41 1.98
N PRO A 287 -8.24 -23.11 2.87
CA PRO A 287 -7.68 -23.43 4.19
C PRO A 287 -6.57 -24.46 4.03
N THR A 288 -5.31 -24.04 4.17
CA THR A 288 -4.17 -24.96 4.10
C THR A 288 -3.85 -25.66 5.42
N LEU A 289 -4.26 -25.12 6.59
CA LEU A 289 -4.12 -25.68 7.96
C LEU A 289 -4.48 -24.61 9.01
N PRO A 290 -4.71 -24.99 10.29
CA PRO A 290 -6.04 -25.20 10.86
C PRO A 290 -6.94 -23.94 10.81
N SER A 291 -8.24 -24.13 11.03
CA SER A 291 -9.25 -23.06 11.03
C SER A 291 -8.78 -21.78 11.75
N PRO A 292 -9.19 -20.59 11.28
CA PRO A 292 -8.93 -19.35 12.01
C PRO A 292 -9.35 -19.51 13.49
N PRO A 293 -8.67 -18.82 14.42
CA PRO A 293 -8.98 -18.94 15.84
C PRO A 293 -10.49 -18.82 16.05
N ALA A 294 -11.07 -19.79 16.78
CA ALA A 294 -12.52 -20.03 16.87
C ALA A 294 -13.34 -18.80 17.32
N GLU A 295 -12.68 -17.77 17.82
CA GLU A 295 -13.26 -16.52 18.30
C GLU A 295 -13.65 -15.56 17.16
N VAL A 296 -13.08 -15.70 15.95
CA VAL A 296 -13.37 -14.79 14.82
C VAL A 296 -14.17 -15.53 13.74
N GLU A 297 -15.49 -15.56 13.90
CA GLU A 297 -16.39 -15.96 12.81
C GLU A 297 -16.27 -14.95 11.65
N VAL A 298 -15.58 -15.39 10.60
CA VAL A 298 -15.44 -14.69 9.32
C VAL A 298 -16.00 -15.58 8.24
N ASP A 299 -16.97 -15.07 7.48
CA ASP A 299 -17.46 -15.74 6.29
C ASP A 299 -16.40 -15.66 5.18
N THR A 300 -15.66 -16.74 5.04
CA THR A 300 -14.60 -16.94 4.03
C THR A 300 -15.05 -17.85 2.91
N SER A 301 -16.36 -18.11 2.80
CA SER A 301 -16.93 -18.92 1.72
C SER A 301 -16.88 -18.24 0.35
N ILE A 302 -16.59 -16.94 0.33
CA ILE A 302 -16.50 -16.11 -0.88
C ILE A 302 -15.14 -15.40 -0.94
N GLY A 303 -14.69 -15.07 -2.16
CA GLY A 303 -13.49 -14.27 -2.37
C GLY A 303 -13.63 -12.84 -1.87
N LEU A 304 -12.49 -12.16 -1.69
CA LEU A 304 -12.44 -10.81 -1.13
C LEU A 304 -13.20 -9.81 -1.99
N LEU A 305 -13.18 -9.97 -3.31
CA LEU A 305 -13.91 -9.12 -4.25
C LEU A 305 -15.42 -9.22 -4.04
N GLN A 306 -15.95 -10.44 -3.95
CA GLN A 306 -17.38 -10.68 -3.70
C GLN A 306 -17.77 -10.18 -2.31
N PHE A 307 -16.94 -10.41 -1.30
CA PHE A 307 -17.16 -9.91 0.05
C PHE A 307 -17.28 -8.38 0.05
N ALA A 308 -16.32 -7.66 -0.53
CA ALA A 308 -16.32 -6.21 -0.59
C ALA A 308 -17.52 -5.66 -1.37
N ALA A 309 -17.86 -6.29 -2.50
CA ALA A 309 -18.93 -5.85 -3.38
C ALA A 309 -20.34 -6.10 -2.83
N LEU A 310 -20.54 -7.18 -2.04
CA LEU A 310 -21.88 -7.67 -1.70
C LEU A 310 -22.19 -7.69 -0.20
N ARG A 311 -21.18 -7.81 0.66
CA ARG A 311 -21.35 -8.14 2.09
C ARG A 311 -20.63 -7.20 3.05
N MET A 312 -19.72 -6.36 2.57
CA MET A 312 -18.88 -5.52 3.41
C MET A 312 -19.53 -4.19 3.79
N VAL A 313 -20.28 -3.59 2.85
CA VAL A 313 -20.82 -2.24 2.98
C VAL A 313 -22.30 -2.29 3.36
N ASP A 314 -22.66 -1.51 4.37
CA ASP A 314 -24.06 -1.18 4.63
C ASP A 314 -24.53 -0.13 3.61
N LYS A 315 -25.52 -0.48 2.79
CA LYS A 315 -26.04 0.38 1.72
C LYS A 315 -26.94 1.50 2.25
N GLU A 316 -27.41 1.40 3.49
CA GLU A 316 -28.20 2.47 4.14
C GLU A 316 -27.33 3.69 4.51
N ASP A 317 -26.02 3.49 4.68
CA ASP A 317 -25.06 4.60 4.76
C ASP A 317 -24.81 5.18 3.37
N VAL A 318 -25.46 6.31 3.09
CA VAL A 318 -25.39 7.02 1.81
C VAL A 318 -23.94 7.33 1.37
N LEU A 319 -23.04 7.64 2.30
CA LEU A 319 -21.65 7.95 1.95
C LEU A 319 -20.89 6.67 1.57
N MET A 320 -21.14 5.58 2.27
CA MET A 320 -20.55 4.29 1.94
C MET A 320 -21.15 3.65 0.69
N HIS A 321 -22.44 3.83 0.43
CA HIS A 321 -23.07 3.47 -0.84
C HIS A 321 -22.42 4.22 -2.01
N ARG A 322 -22.16 5.51 -1.86
CA ARG A 322 -21.41 6.28 -2.87
C ARG A 322 -20.00 5.73 -3.08
N ASN A 323 -19.30 5.33 -2.03
CA ASN A 323 -17.99 4.67 -2.17
C ASN A 323 -18.08 3.32 -2.89
N LEU A 324 -19.18 2.57 -2.70
CA LEU A 324 -19.44 1.32 -3.40
C LEU A 324 -19.67 1.56 -4.90
N VAL A 325 -20.41 2.60 -5.28
CA VAL A 325 -20.57 3.01 -6.69
C VAL A 325 -19.22 3.33 -7.31
N HIS A 326 -18.40 4.17 -6.66
CA HIS A 326 -17.05 4.51 -7.12
C HIS A 326 -16.14 3.28 -7.27
N PHE A 327 -16.30 2.29 -6.38
CA PHE A 327 -15.60 1.03 -6.47
C PHE A 327 -15.96 0.26 -7.75
N PHE A 328 -17.26 0.14 -8.08
CA PHE A 328 -17.68 -0.53 -9.30
C PHE A 328 -17.24 0.24 -10.55
N ASP A 329 -17.29 1.58 -10.54
CA ASP A 329 -16.79 2.43 -11.63
C ASP A 329 -15.32 2.10 -11.95
N GLY A 330 -14.47 2.06 -10.91
CA GLY A 330 -13.06 1.71 -11.06
C GLY A 330 -12.84 0.23 -11.44
N LEU A 331 -13.62 -0.68 -10.88
CA LEU A 331 -13.53 -2.11 -11.16
C LEU A 331 -13.82 -2.40 -12.63
N LEU A 332 -14.94 -1.91 -13.18
CA LEU A 332 -15.32 -2.16 -14.57
C LEU A 332 -14.38 -1.50 -15.57
N SER A 333 -13.90 -0.29 -15.24
CA SER A 333 -12.92 0.41 -16.06
C SER A 333 -11.61 -0.36 -16.22
N LEU A 334 -11.18 -1.08 -15.19
CA LEU A 334 -9.96 -1.89 -15.23
C LEU A 334 -10.19 -3.30 -15.77
N LEU A 335 -11.28 -3.94 -15.38
CA LEU A 335 -11.60 -5.30 -15.84
C LEU A 335 -11.86 -5.35 -17.35
N ARG A 336 -12.40 -4.29 -17.97
CA ARG A 336 -12.54 -4.25 -19.44
C ARG A 336 -11.19 -4.42 -20.15
N LEU A 337 -10.13 -3.79 -19.62
CA LEU A 337 -8.80 -3.84 -20.23
C LEU A 337 -8.17 -5.22 -20.10
N ARG A 338 -8.50 -5.92 -19.01
CA ARG A 338 -8.08 -7.30 -18.81
C ARG A 338 -8.89 -8.27 -19.67
N ALA A 339 -10.18 -8.04 -19.83
CA ALA A 339 -11.09 -8.86 -20.63
C ALA A 339 -10.90 -8.67 -22.16
N ASP A 340 -10.25 -7.58 -22.59
CA ASP A 340 -9.85 -7.40 -23.99
C ASP A 340 -8.72 -8.35 -24.41
N MET A 341 -7.95 -8.86 -23.44
CA MET A 341 -6.96 -9.91 -23.68
C MET A 341 -7.70 -11.23 -23.93
N ASP A 342 -7.64 -11.75 -25.16
CA ASP A 342 -8.26 -13.04 -25.50
C ASP A 342 -7.63 -14.19 -24.69
N GLY A 343 -8.47 -14.98 -24.02
CA GLY A 343 -8.03 -16.13 -23.21
C GLY A 343 -9.08 -16.61 -22.20
N PRO A 344 -8.78 -17.70 -21.47
CA PRO A 344 -9.71 -18.28 -20.48
C PRO A 344 -9.99 -17.35 -19.29
N GLU A 345 -9.13 -16.35 -19.06
CA GLU A 345 -9.30 -15.33 -18.02
C GLU A 345 -10.46 -14.39 -18.32
N LYS A 346 -10.68 -14.04 -19.61
CA LYS A 346 -11.83 -13.22 -20.06
C LYS A 346 -13.16 -13.83 -19.65
N ASP A 347 -13.34 -15.12 -19.92
CA ASP A 347 -14.60 -15.80 -19.58
C ASP A 347 -14.82 -15.87 -18.07
N LEU A 348 -13.74 -16.01 -17.28
CA LEU A 348 -13.81 -15.94 -15.83
C LEU A 348 -14.23 -14.54 -15.36
N ILE A 349 -13.59 -13.50 -15.89
CA ILE A 349 -13.91 -12.10 -15.58
C ILE A 349 -15.37 -11.80 -15.88
N VAL A 350 -15.82 -12.08 -17.10
CA VAL A 350 -17.20 -11.80 -17.53
C VAL A 350 -18.19 -12.56 -16.62
N ARG A 351 -18.04 -13.88 -16.46
CA ARG A 351 -18.97 -14.66 -15.63
C ARG A 351 -19.03 -14.18 -14.18
N THR A 352 -17.88 -13.92 -13.56
CA THR A 352 -17.83 -13.50 -12.15
C THR A 352 -18.32 -12.07 -11.97
N ALA A 353 -17.94 -11.14 -12.85
CA ALA A 353 -18.44 -9.77 -12.83
C ALA A 353 -19.95 -9.72 -13.02
N SER A 354 -20.49 -10.48 -13.99
CA SER A 354 -21.94 -10.60 -14.20
C SER A 354 -22.66 -11.12 -12.96
N ALA A 355 -22.13 -12.16 -12.32
CA ALA A 355 -22.74 -12.71 -11.10
C ALA A 355 -22.76 -11.67 -9.95
N ILE A 356 -21.64 -10.97 -9.74
CA ILE A 356 -21.54 -9.91 -8.72
C ILE A 356 -22.52 -8.77 -9.03
N LEU A 357 -22.58 -8.30 -10.28
CA LEU A 357 -23.43 -7.18 -10.66
C LEU A 357 -24.92 -7.54 -10.64
N ALA A 358 -25.28 -8.76 -11.03
CA ALA A 358 -26.64 -9.25 -10.94
C ALA A 358 -27.15 -9.20 -9.49
N GLU A 359 -26.35 -9.66 -8.53
CA GLU A 359 -26.69 -9.59 -7.10
C GLU A 359 -26.63 -8.15 -6.57
N ALA A 360 -25.57 -7.40 -6.89
CA ALA A 360 -25.36 -6.05 -6.36
C ALA A 360 -26.45 -5.07 -6.81
N THR A 361 -26.97 -5.22 -8.03
CA THR A 361 -27.99 -4.33 -8.59
C THR A 361 -29.42 -4.81 -8.37
N ALA A 362 -29.64 -6.05 -7.92
CA ALA A 362 -30.98 -6.66 -7.79
C ALA A 362 -31.98 -5.72 -7.12
N ASP A 363 -31.60 -5.19 -5.96
CA ASP A 363 -32.39 -4.27 -5.13
C ASP A 363 -31.79 -2.85 -5.05
N ASP A 364 -30.98 -2.46 -6.05
CA ASP A 364 -30.23 -1.19 -6.04
C ASP A 364 -30.32 -0.48 -7.40
N PRO A 365 -31.46 0.18 -7.69
CA PRO A 365 -31.65 0.88 -8.96
C PRO A 365 -30.68 2.05 -9.12
N ALA A 366 -30.29 2.71 -8.03
CA ALA A 366 -29.34 3.81 -8.06
C ALA A 366 -27.96 3.34 -8.53
N LEU A 367 -27.46 2.21 -8.01
CA LEU A 367 -26.23 1.59 -8.50
C LEU A 367 -26.38 1.18 -9.98
N ARG A 368 -27.49 0.55 -10.36
CA ARG A 368 -27.72 0.13 -11.75
C ARG A 368 -27.64 1.30 -12.73
N ASP A 369 -28.29 2.42 -12.41
CA ASP A 369 -28.31 3.61 -13.25
C ASP A 369 -26.94 4.31 -13.28
N ALA A 370 -26.22 4.33 -12.15
CA ALA A 370 -24.86 4.85 -12.09
C ALA A 370 -23.92 4.06 -13.01
N LEU A 371 -24.00 2.73 -13.02
CA LEU A 371 -23.17 1.89 -13.88
C LEU A 371 -23.52 2.02 -15.37
N ARG A 372 -24.81 2.19 -15.71
CA ARG A 372 -25.24 2.41 -17.10
C ARG A 372 -24.79 3.75 -17.66
N SER A 373 -24.70 4.79 -16.82
CA SER A 373 -24.23 6.12 -17.21
C SER A 373 -22.70 6.27 -17.15
N LEU A 374 -21.98 5.29 -16.62
CA LEU A 374 -20.51 5.32 -16.52
C LEU A 374 -19.78 5.62 -17.84
N PRO A 375 -20.17 5.02 -19.00
CA PRO A 375 -19.53 5.34 -20.28
C PRO A 375 -19.67 6.82 -20.69
N GLU A 376 -20.73 7.51 -20.24
CA GLU A 376 -20.97 8.94 -20.55
C GLU A 376 -20.09 9.87 -19.70
N ARG A 377 -19.62 9.38 -18.55
CA ARG A 377 -18.71 10.08 -17.63
C ARG A 377 -17.23 9.78 -17.91
N THR A 378 -16.94 8.92 -18.89
CA THR A 378 -15.59 8.50 -19.26
C THR A 378 -15.10 9.28 -20.49
N VAL A 379 -13.77 9.39 -20.67
CA VAL A 379 -13.19 10.02 -21.86
C VAL A 379 -13.66 9.33 -23.16
N PRO A 380 -13.89 10.08 -24.25
CA PRO A 380 -14.48 9.55 -25.48
C PRO A 380 -13.74 8.34 -26.07
N GLU A 381 -12.41 8.32 -25.95
CA GLU A 381 -11.56 7.24 -26.48
C GLU A 381 -11.79 5.90 -25.78
N GLU A 382 -12.28 5.92 -24.54
CA GLU A 382 -12.50 4.73 -23.72
C GLU A 382 -14.00 4.37 -23.58
N ALA A 383 -14.90 5.30 -23.93
CA ALA A 383 -16.33 5.19 -23.68
C ALA A 383 -16.98 4.01 -24.41
N ASP A 384 -16.64 3.78 -25.69
CA ASP A 384 -17.29 2.72 -26.49
C ASP A 384 -16.91 1.31 -26.00
N GLY A 385 -15.63 1.09 -25.69
CA GLY A 385 -15.16 -0.16 -25.11
C GLY A 385 -15.76 -0.41 -23.72
N LEU A 386 -15.88 0.65 -22.90
CA LEU A 386 -16.56 0.54 -21.61
C LEU A 386 -18.04 0.19 -21.75
N ARG A 387 -18.74 0.85 -22.67
CA ARG A 387 -20.17 0.62 -22.91
C ARG A 387 -20.43 -0.83 -23.29
N ALA A 388 -19.68 -1.36 -24.26
CA ALA A 388 -19.79 -2.75 -24.68
C ALA A 388 -19.53 -3.74 -23.53
N PHE A 389 -18.51 -3.46 -22.70
CA PHE A 389 -18.21 -4.31 -21.55
C PHE A 389 -19.31 -4.24 -20.48
N VAL A 390 -19.79 -3.04 -20.14
CA VAL A 390 -20.87 -2.82 -19.18
C VAL A 390 -22.15 -3.53 -19.62
N GLU A 391 -22.53 -3.41 -20.90
CA GLU A 391 -23.69 -4.11 -21.47
C GLU A 391 -23.52 -5.64 -21.40
N LEU A 392 -22.32 -6.16 -21.67
CA LEU A 392 -22.01 -7.58 -21.58
C LEU A 392 -22.12 -8.13 -20.15
N VAL A 393 -21.68 -7.37 -19.14
CA VAL A 393 -21.71 -7.85 -17.75
C VAL A 393 -23.04 -7.57 -17.03
N LEU A 394 -23.84 -6.62 -17.50
CA LEU A 394 -25.16 -6.30 -16.94
C LEU A 394 -26.34 -6.99 -17.66
N SER A 395 -26.09 -7.69 -18.77
CA SER A 395 -27.09 -8.52 -19.45
C SER A 395 -27.47 -9.72 -18.60
#